data_AF-A0A813WZH7-F1
#
_entry.id   AF-A0A813WZH7-F1
#
_cell.length_a   1.000
_cell.length_b   1.000
_cell.length_c   1.000
_cell.angle_alpha   90.00
_cell.angle_beta   90.00
_cell.angle_gamma   90.00
#
_symmetry.space_group_name_H-M   'P 1'
#
loop_
_entity.id
_entity.type
_entity.pdbx_description
1 polymer ?
#
loop_
_entity_poly.entity_id
_entity_poly.type
_entity_poly.pdbx_seq_one_letter_code
_entity_poly.pdbx_strand_id
1 'polypeptide(L)'
;MKILINDSDKLTNSLTIITRRSKEPLDKCKVCEAPAIHSNFGVICCSPCKMFFKRNAELQQVRHFICGFGDKCEVNMNNRRICSSCRLTKCFASGMKIELIRGSRSKKNSKKRQKKNTITKFNLPTINDQSQKSSTFNLLQFDQSILTIEQWNILSYLFNCFDEQKQFSLINQFISEQNSLPYKFRFKCGSVRQLISLLTSKTQSLFEKNHDFYSLCTRDRSILLHRIMKYIAVINLSYIVQQTHIINYPSFNKILENLFGKTATLINKQAFTLINGFDVGFLKLALTIICFSTIDYVIYENISGANFISVKRIMEIQDLYIELTWRYLVYEYSEQKAIVHFSSFIRFIFAVHNAIILMQNEEVFTSMIDSTIEQIEKTLPICI
;
A
#
# COMPACT_ATOMS: atom_id res chain seq x y z
N MET A 1 -45.09 37.68 -58.04
CA MET A 1 -45.26 36.65 -59.08
C MET A 1 -43.92 35.94 -59.26
N LYS A 2 -43.90 34.61 -59.09
CA LYS A 2 -42.85 33.62 -59.49
C LYS A 2 -41.44 33.65 -58.85
N ILE A 3 -41.28 32.67 -57.94
CA ILE A 3 -40.22 31.69 -57.63
C ILE A 3 -39.04 31.56 -58.62
N LEU A 4 -37.80 31.36 -58.10
CA LEU A 4 -36.85 30.21 -58.27
C LEU A 4 -35.58 30.42 -57.40
N ILE A 5 -35.38 29.66 -56.29
CA ILE A 5 -34.37 28.59 -56.03
C ILE A 5 -32.91 29.09 -56.19
N ASN A 6 -32.00 29.13 -55.19
CA ASN A 6 -31.52 28.00 -54.36
C ASN A 6 -30.73 28.44 -53.08
N ASP A 7 -30.63 27.47 -52.15
CA ASP A 7 -29.64 27.24 -51.07
C ASP A 7 -29.77 27.88 -49.66
N SER A 8 -30.09 26.95 -48.72
CA SER A 8 -29.66 26.73 -47.30
C SER A 8 -29.62 27.90 -46.30
N ASP A 9 -30.02 27.80 -45.04
CA ASP A 9 -30.45 26.73 -44.12
C ASP A 9 -31.06 27.43 -42.87
N LYS A 10 -32.10 26.85 -42.24
CA LYS A 10 -32.19 26.60 -40.77
C LYS A 10 -33.62 26.38 -40.24
N LEU A 11 -33.74 25.24 -39.54
CA LEU A 11 -34.48 24.96 -38.30
C LEU A 11 -36.01 25.17 -38.25
N THR A 12 -36.72 24.07 -38.04
CA THR A 12 -37.95 24.06 -37.22
C THR A 12 -37.85 23.01 -36.13
N ASN A 13 -38.45 23.37 -35.00
CA ASN A 13 -38.47 22.70 -33.72
C ASN A 13 -39.93 22.30 -33.42
N SER A 14 -40.13 21.05 -32.99
CA SER A 14 -41.08 20.58 -31.95
C SER A 14 -42.58 20.92 -32.00
N LEU A 15 -43.46 19.92 -31.77
CA LEU A 15 -44.36 19.78 -30.59
C LEU A 15 -45.54 18.82 -30.80
N THR A 16 -45.88 18.01 -29.78
CA THR A 16 -47.23 17.61 -29.26
C THR A 16 -47.07 16.37 -28.32
N ILE A 17 -47.72 16.12 -27.16
CA ILE A 17 -48.81 16.69 -26.33
C ILE A 17 -48.78 16.00 -24.93
N ILE A 18 -49.20 16.71 -23.87
CA ILE A 18 -49.44 16.30 -22.46
C ILE A 18 -50.83 15.66 -22.29
N THR A 19 -50.99 14.50 -21.63
CA THR A 19 -52.18 14.10 -20.80
C THR A 19 -51.86 12.88 -19.90
N ARG A 20 -52.73 12.56 -18.90
CA ARG A 20 -52.62 11.41 -17.98
C ARG A 20 -52.02 10.16 -18.67
N ARG A 21 -50.90 9.70 -18.11
CA ARG A 21 -50.06 8.57 -18.57
C ARG A 21 -49.62 8.64 -20.05
N SER A 22 -49.09 9.77 -20.54
CA SER A 22 -48.26 9.75 -21.75
C SER A 22 -47.59 11.08 -22.11
N LYS A 23 -46.36 10.95 -22.65
CA LYS A 23 -45.69 11.78 -23.67
C LYS A 23 -45.18 13.19 -23.27
N GLU A 24 -44.40 13.28 -22.19
CA GLU A 24 -43.24 14.19 -22.25
C GLU A 24 -42.19 13.56 -23.19
N PRO A 25 -41.57 14.30 -24.13
CA PRO A 25 -40.51 13.75 -24.95
C PRO A 25 -39.38 13.27 -24.03
N LEU A 26 -39.14 11.96 -24.04
CA LEU A 26 -38.09 11.35 -23.24
C LEU A 26 -36.74 11.75 -23.82
N ASP A 27 -36.00 12.57 -23.10
CA ASP A 27 -34.60 12.83 -23.42
C ASP A 27 -33.78 11.54 -23.32
N LYS A 28 -32.64 11.50 -24.02
CA LYS A 28 -31.72 10.35 -23.96
C LYS A 28 -30.71 10.54 -22.84
N CYS A 29 -30.48 9.48 -22.06
CA CYS A 29 -29.43 9.43 -21.06
C CYS A 29 -28.06 9.69 -21.70
N LYS A 30 -27.31 10.69 -21.22
CA LYS A 30 -25.99 11.03 -21.79
C LYS A 30 -24.91 9.95 -21.63
N VAL A 31 -25.13 8.95 -20.78
CA VAL A 31 -24.18 7.85 -20.53
C VAL A 31 -24.45 6.64 -21.42
N CYS A 32 -25.71 6.19 -21.54
CA CYS A 32 -26.05 4.94 -22.21
C CYS A 32 -27.26 5.05 -23.16
N GLU A 33 -27.71 6.27 -23.45
CA GLU A 33 -28.72 6.62 -24.45
C GLU A 33 -30.15 6.12 -24.20
N ALA A 34 -30.38 5.36 -23.13
CA ALA A 34 -31.70 4.93 -22.69
C ALA A 34 -32.61 6.14 -22.38
N PRO A 35 -33.94 6.01 -22.55
CA PRO A 35 -34.90 7.07 -22.21
C PRO A 35 -34.75 7.57 -20.76
N ALA A 36 -34.77 8.88 -20.59
CA ALA A 36 -34.58 9.57 -19.32
C ALA A 36 -35.48 10.81 -19.26
N ILE A 37 -36.02 11.10 -18.08
CA ILE A 37 -36.93 12.23 -17.86
C ILE A 37 -36.25 13.33 -17.02
N HIS A 38 -35.31 12.96 -16.16
CA HIS A 38 -34.79 13.85 -15.12
C HIS A 38 -33.27 14.00 -15.14
N SER A 39 -32.80 15.20 -14.82
CA SER A 39 -31.38 15.47 -14.52
C SER A 39 -31.03 14.99 -13.12
N ASN A 40 -29.94 14.22 -13.00
CA ASN A 40 -29.40 13.80 -11.72
C ASN A 40 -27.89 14.01 -11.73
N PHE A 41 -27.34 14.54 -10.64
CA PHE A 41 -25.92 14.87 -10.51
C PHE A 41 -25.41 15.79 -11.63
N GLY A 42 -26.27 16.68 -12.14
CA GLY A 42 -25.92 17.68 -13.15
C GLY A 42 -26.18 17.27 -14.59
N VAL A 43 -26.63 16.05 -14.87
CA VAL A 43 -26.82 15.53 -16.23
C VAL A 43 -28.12 14.73 -16.37
N ILE A 44 -28.78 14.84 -17.53
CA ILE A 44 -29.92 13.98 -17.89
C ILE A 44 -29.47 12.53 -17.99
N CYS A 45 -29.98 11.69 -17.10
CA CYS A 45 -29.63 10.29 -17.06
C CYS A 45 -30.77 9.37 -16.63
N CYS A 46 -30.72 8.13 -17.10
CA CYS A 46 -31.67 7.11 -16.71
C CYS A 46 -31.42 6.65 -15.26
N SER A 47 -32.47 6.14 -14.60
CA SER A 47 -32.41 5.67 -13.20
C SER A 47 -31.27 4.67 -12.93
N PRO A 48 -30.94 3.71 -13.82
CA PRO A 48 -29.80 2.81 -13.61
C PRO A 48 -28.43 3.51 -13.60
N CYS A 49 -28.19 4.51 -14.46
CA CYS A 49 -26.92 5.26 -14.47
C CYS A 49 -26.82 6.20 -13.27
N LYS A 50 -27.95 6.80 -12.84
CA LYS A 50 -28.03 7.54 -11.57
C LYS A 50 -27.55 6.68 -10.39
N MET A 51 -28.13 5.49 -10.22
CA MET A 51 -27.80 4.65 -9.06
C MET A 51 -26.37 4.08 -9.14
N PHE A 52 -25.92 3.74 -10.35
CA PHE A 52 -24.55 3.31 -10.60
C PHE A 52 -23.53 4.39 -10.23
N PHE A 53 -23.73 5.63 -10.68
CA PHE A 53 -22.86 6.75 -10.36
C PHE A 53 -22.82 7.03 -8.85
N LYS A 54 -23.99 7.06 -8.18
CA LYS A 54 -24.04 7.26 -6.72
C LYS A 54 -23.23 6.23 -5.93
N ARG A 55 -23.21 4.96 -6.35
CA ARG A 55 -22.50 3.87 -5.65
C ARG A 55 -21.00 3.85 -5.93
N ASN A 56 -20.58 4.27 -7.11
CA ASN A 56 -19.21 4.06 -7.57
C ASN A 56 -18.39 5.35 -7.69
N ALA A 57 -19.01 6.52 -7.83
CA ALA A 57 -18.32 7.80 -7.95
C ALA A 57 -17.45 8.10 -6.70
N GLU A 58 -17.95 7.82 -5.50
CA GLU A 58 -17.20 7.97 -4.25
C GLU A 58 -16.12 6.88 -4.05
N LEU A 59 -16.26 5.74 -4.75
CA LEU A 59 -15.33 4.62 -4.68
C LEU A 59 -14.26 4.64 -5.78
N GLN A 60 -14.37 5.50 -6.81
CA GLN A 60 -13.36 5.61 -7.88
C GLN A 60 -11.95 5.88 -7.32
N GLN A 61 -11.88 6.58 -6.18
CA GLN A 61 -10.63 6.93 -5.52
C GLN A 61 -10.04 5.79 -4.66
N VAL A 62 -10.78 4.70 -4.42
CA VAL A 62 -10.37 3.59 -3.53
C VAL A 62 -10.42 2.21 -4.23
N ARG A 63 -11.27 2.04 -5.24
CA ARG A 63 -11.36 0.84 -6.07
C ARG A 63 -10.86 1.16 -7.47
N HIS A 64 -9.83 0.45 -7.93
CA HIS A 64 -9.43 0.49 -9.33
C HIS A 64 -10.47 -0.22 -10.19
N PHE A 65 -11.25 0.56 -10.93
CA PHE A 65 -12.06 0.01 -12.00
C PHE A 65 -11.14 -0.26 -13.20
N ILE A 66 -10.66 -1.49 -13.32
CA ILE A 66 -9.81 -1.93 -14.44
C ILE A 66 -10.69 -2.46 -15.56
N CYS A 67 -10.45 -2.00 -16.79
CA CYS A 67 -11.11 -2.57 -17.97
C CYS A 67 -10.36 -3.84 -18.43
N GLY A 68 -11.08 -4.96 -18.51
CA GLY A 68 -10.53 -6.20 -19.09
C GLY A 68 -10.43 -6.21 -20.62
N PHE A 69 -10.78 -5.11 -21.30
CA PHE A 69 -10.93 -5.04 -22.75
C PHE A 69 -10.29 -3.77 -23.38
N GLY A 70 -9.33 -3.14 -22.71
CA GLY A 70 -8.52 -2.03 -23.27
C GLY A 70 -9.17 -0.64 -23.25
N ASP A 71 -9.96 -0.33 -22.21
CA ASP A 71 -10.53 1.00 -21.87
C ASP A 71 -11.35 1.74 -22.96
N LYS A 72 -11.74 1.04 -24.04
CA LYS A 72 -12.55 1.61 -25.15
C LYS A 72 -13.91 0.94 -25.32
N CYS A 73 -14.44 0.29 -24.28
CA CYS A 73 -15.73 -0.39 -24.36
C CYS A 73 -16.87 0.60 -24.68
N GLU A 74 -17.68 0.28 -25.69
CA GLU A 74 -18.89 1.02 -25.98
C GLU A 74 -19.92 0.85 -24.84
N VAL A 75 -20.60 1.92 -24.47
CA VAL A 75 -21.60 1.94 -23.40
C VAL A 75 -22.94 2.46 -23.94
N ASN A 76 -23.88 1.54 -24.11
CA ASN A 76 -25.26 1.74 -24.56
C ASN A 76 -26.26 0.99 -23.65
N MET A 77 -27.55 1.05 -23.96
CA MET A 77 -28.60 0.49 -23.07
C MET A 77 -28.42 -1.01 -22.80
N ASN A 78 -27.88 -1.76 -23.76
CA ASN A 78 -27.78 -3.22 -23.76
C ASN A 78 -26.46 -3.70 -23.11
N ASN A 79 -25.35 -3.02 -23.38
CA ASN A 79 -24.01 -3.46 -22.95
C ASN A 79 -23.41 -2.69 -21.74
N ARG A 80 -24.11 -1.69 -21.20
CA ARG A 80 -23.67 -0.91 -20.01
C ARG A 80 -23.39 -1.72 -18.73
N ARG A 81 -23.62 -3.03 -18.70
CA ARG A 81 -23.27 -3.88 -17.54
C ARG A 81 -21.93 -4.59 -17.70
N ILE A 82 -21.34 -4.59 -18.90
CA ILE A 82 -20.15 -5.39 -19.25
C ILE A 82 -18.88 -4.81 -18.62
N CYS A 83 -18.63 -3.51 -18.78
CA CYS A 83 -17.44 -2.86 -18.22
C CYS A 83 -17.82 -1.74 -17.26
N SER A 84 -17.59 -1.96 -15.97
CA SER A 84 -17.84 -0.98 -14.92
C SER A 84 -16.88 0.22 -15.00
N SER A 85 -15.63 0.00 -15.43
CA SER A 85 -14.64 1.06 -15.65
C SER A 85 -15.07 2.06 -16.72
N CYS A 86 -15.24 1.60 -17.97
CA CYS A 86 -15.65 2.46 -19.08
C CYS A 86 -17.00 3.14 -18.81
N ARG A 87 -17.93 2.47 -18.12
CA ARG A 87 -19.20 3.09 -17.73
C ARG A 87 -19.02 4.22 -16.73
N LEU A 88 -18.18 4.04 -15.70
CA LEU A 88 -17.93 5.07 -14.70
C LEU A 88 -17.20 6.27 -15.31
N THR A 89 -16.19 6.01 -16.15
CA THR A 89 -15.51 7.03 -16.94
C THR A 89 -16.49 7.83 -17.80
N LYS A 90 -17.41 7.15 -18.51
CA LYS A 90 -18.42 7.82 -19.33
C LYS A 90 -19.43 8.63 -18.50
N CYS A 91 -19.76 8.21 -17.27
CA CYS A 91 -20.59 9.02 -16.36
C CYS A 91 -19.96 10.39 -16.07
N PHE A 92 -18.67 10.41 -15.71
CA PHE A 92 -17.94 11.65 -15.46
C PHE A 92 -17.75 12.47 -16.73
N ALA A 93 -17.37 11.84 -17.84
CA ALA A 93 -17.21 12.51 -19.14
C ALA A 93 -18.51 13.16 -19.63
N SER A 94 -19.66 12.60 -19.27
CA SER A 94 -20.98 13.18 -19.56
C SER A 94 -21.31 14.41 -18.70
N GLY A 95 -20.50 14.71 -17.68
CA GLY A 95 -20.64 15.86 -16.78
C GLY A 95 -21.27 15.55 -15.42
N MET A 96 -21.41 14.28 -15.02
CA MET A 96 -21.97 13.97 -13.70
C MET A 96 -21.00 14.41 -12.59
N LYS A 97 -21.50 15.15 -11.61
CA LYS A 97 -20.68 15.74 -10.55
C LYS A 97 -20.86 15.03 -9.21
N ILE A 98 -19.75 14.59 -8.64
CA ILE A 98 -19.71 13.87 -7.35
C ILE A 98 -20.17 14.74 -6.17
N GLU A 99 -19.90 16.05 -6.21
CA GLU A 99 -20.28 17.02 -5.17
C GLU A 99 -21.78 17.07 -4.90
N LEU A 100 -22.59 16.81 -5.93
CA LEU A 100 -24.06 16.77 -5.84
C LEU A 100 -24.58 15.52 -5.11
N ILE A 101 -23.71 14.54 -4.82
CA ILE A 101 -24.04 13.40 -3.94
C ILE A 101 -23.99 13.85 -2.47
N ARG A 102 -22.97 14.63 -2.09
CA ARG A 102 -22.68 15.06 -0.71
C ARG A 102 -23.59 16.18 -0.21
N GLY A 103 -24.03 17.08 -1.09
CA GLY A 103 -24.97 18.18 -0.78
C GLY A 103 -26.37 17.75 -0.32
N SER A 104 -26.65 16.44 -0.26
CA SER A 104 -27.95 15.89 0.18
C SER A 104 -28.03 15.49 1.66
N ARG A 105 -26.92 15.52 2.42
CA ARG A 105 -26.89 15.05 3.83
C ARG A 105 -26.76 16.13 4.92
N SER A 106 -26.74 17.42 4.58
CA SER A 106 -26.70 18.51 5.58
C SER A 106 -27.72 19.61 5.28
N LYS A 107 -29.00 19.36 5.63
CA LYS A 107 -30.04 20.38 5.93
C LYS A 107 -31.38 19.74 6.36
N LYS A 108 -31.42 19.23 7.59
CA LYS A 108 -32.61 19.18 8.47
C LYS A 108 -32.02 19.19 9.90
N ASN A 109 -31.88 20.32 10.59
CA ASN A 109 -32.99 21.05 11.17
C ASN A 109 -32.57 22.50 11.48
N SER A 110 -33.26 23.48 10.91
CA SER A 110 -33.41 24.77 11.55
C SER A 110 -34.73 25.40 11.11
N LYS A 111 -35.64 25.57 12.06
CA LYS A 111 -36.57 26.71 12.19
C LYS A 111 -37.48 26.49 13.39
N LYS A 112 -37.05 27.03 14.54
CA LYS A 112 -37.83 27.91 15.44
C LYS A 112 -36.86 28.35 16.56
N ARG A 113 -36.28 29.54 16.44
CA ARG A 113 -36.73 30.79 17.10
C ARG A 113 -36.55 30.73 18.62
N GLN A 114 -35.46 31.33 19.13
CA GLN A 114 -35.51 32.37 20.16
C GLN A 114 -34.13 33.00 20.37
N LYS A 115 -34.10 34.34 20.21
CA LYS A 115 -33.00 35.23 20.60
C LYS A 115 -32.98 35.34 22.14
N LYS A 116 -31.80 35.54 22.73
CA LYS A 116 -31.51 36.69 23.60
C LYS A 116 -30.01 36.77 23.92
N ASN A 117 -29.48 37.98 23.72
CA ASN A 117 -28.15 38.47 24.09
C ASN A 117 -27.93 38.38 25.61
N THR A 118 -26.68 38.36 26.08
CA THR A 118 -26.01 39.50 26.76
C THR A 118 -24.53 39.17 26.99
N ILE A 119 -23.70 40.21 26.89
CA ILE A 119 -22.22 40.28 26.90
C ILE A 119 -21.69 40.40 28.34
N THR A 120 -20.53 39.80 28.65
CA THR A 120 -19.40 40.36 29.45
C THR A 120 -18.20 39.39 29.41
N LYS A 121 -17.06 39.73 28.76
CA LYS A 121 -15.80 40.30 29.35
C LYS A 121 -15.14 39.34 30.36
N PHE A 122 -13.85 38.94 30.33
CA PHE A 122 -12.60 39.68 30.07
C PHE A 122 -11.38 38.74 29.86
N ASN A 123 -10.39 39.28 29.12
CA ASN A 123 -8.92 39.15 29.18
C ASN A 123 -8.11 37.96 28.58
N LEU A 124 -7.23 38.39 27.65
CA LEU A 124 -6.02 37.81 27.05
C LEU A 124 -4.82 37.84 28.05
N PRO A 125 -3.71 37.09 27.84
CA PRO A 125 -2.68 37.41 26.81
C PRO A 125 -2.15 36.20 26.00
N THR A 126 -2.05 36.30 24.66
CA THR A 126 -0.85 36.59 23.81
C THR A 126 0.27 35.54 23.92
N ILE A 127 0.84 35.02 22.83
CA ILE A 127 1.82 35.71 21.97
C ILE A 127 1.71 35.28 20.48
N ASN A 128 1.47 36.30 19.65
CA ASN A 128 1.90 36.60 18.28
C ASN A 128 2.18 35.49 17.26
N ASP A 129 1.22 35.35 16.34
CA ASP A 129 1.46 35.41 14.90
C ASP A 129 1.65 36.89 14.47
N GLN A 130 2.56 37.16 13.52
CA GLN A 130 2.31 37.91 12.28
C GLN A 130 3.61 38.39 11.60
N SER A 131 3.80 37.97 10.35
CA SER A 131 3.99 38.84 9.16
C SER A 131 4.42 37.97 7.97
N GLN A 132 3.53 37.57 7.06
CA GLN A 132 3.11 38.25 5.82
C GLN A 132 4.16 38.40 4.69
N LYS A 133 3.76 37.88 3.51
CA LYS A 133 4.05 38.32 2.12
C LYS A 133 5.45 38.05 1.59
N SER A 134 5.65 37.16 0.63
CA SER A 134 5.48 37.34 -0.83
C SER A 134 6.51 36.35 -1.40
N SER A 135 6.30 35.59 -2.47
CA SER A 135 6.13 35.96 -3.86
C SER A 135 6.05 34.62 -4.60
N THR A 136 5.27 34.56 -5.66
CA THR A 136 5.18 33.42 -6.58
C THR A 136 6.58 32.93 -7.01
N PHE A 137 7.06 31.86 -6.39
CA PHE A 137 8.07 31.00 -6.97
C PHE A 137 7.35 29.85 -7.66
N ASN A 138 7.60 29.72 -8.96
CA ASN A 138 7.21 28.56 -9.75
C ASN A 138 7.72 27.28 -9.07
N LEU A 139 6.84 26.55 -8.39
CA LEU A 139 7.13 25.23 -7.83
C LEU A 139 6.49 24.10 -8.66
N LEU A 140 6.46 24.30 -9.98
CA LEU A 140 6.63 23.22 -10.96
C LEU A 140 8.10 22.77 -11.07
N GLN A 141 8.92 23.09 -10.07
CA GLN A 141 10.31 22.65 -9.95
C GLN A 141 10.63 21.94 -8.63
N PHE A 142 9.80 22.00 -7.59
CA PHE A 142 9.98 21.17 -6.39
C PHE A 142 8.63 20.76 -5.80
N ASP A 143 8.39 19.46 -5.96
CA ASP A 143 7.38 18.53 -5.44
C ASP A 143 6.48 18.98 -4.27
N GLN A 144 5.16 18.84 -4.44
CA GLN A 144 4.17 18.76 -3.35
C GLN A 144 3.06 17.73 -3.63
N SER A 145 3.38 16.65 -4.36
CA SER A 145 2.57 15.44 -4.39
C SER A 145 3.50 14.21 -4.47
N ILE A 146 4.24 13.97 -3.39
CA ILE A 146 5.31 12.96 -3.31
C ILE A 146 4.85 11.55 -3.73
N LEU A 147 3.57 11.22 -3.53
CA LEU A 147 2.96 9.94 -3.90
C LEU A 147 1.66 10.14 -4.70
N THR A 148 1.55 9.52 -5.87
CA THR A 148 0.30 9.47 -6.65
C THR A 148 -0.70 8.49 -6.02
N ILE A 149 -1.97 8.55 -6.44
CA ILE A 149 -3.02 7.61 -5.98
C ILE A 149 -2.62 6.16 -6.29
N GLU A 150 -2.06 5.91 -7.47
CA GLU A 150 -1.56 4.59 -7.85
C GLU A 150 -0.44 4.11 -6.92
N GLN A 151 0.53 4.99 -6.62
CA GLN A 151 1.62 4.69 -5.69
C GLN A 151 1.10 4.40 -4.28
N TRP A 152 0.10 5.14 -3.80
CA TRP A 152 -0.58 4.84 -2.53
C TRP A 152 -1.27 3.49 -2.52
N ASN A 153 -1.88 3.10 -3.64
CA ASN A 153 -2.53 1.79 -3.73
C ASN A 153 -1.51 0.65 -3.75
N ILE A 154 -0.36 0.85 -4.41
CA ILE A 154 0.76 -0.10 -4.33
C ILE A 154 1.30 -0.17 -2.91
N LEU A 155 1.55 0.97 -2.24
CA LEU A 155 1.98 0.99 -0.84
C LEU A 155 1.00 0.26 0.09
N SER A 156 -0.30 0.54 -0.04
CA SER A 156 -1.34 -0.14 0.74
C SER A 156 -1.34 -1.64 0.48
N TYR A 157 -1.16 -2.05 -0.77
CA TYR A 157 -1.03 -3.45 -1.14
C TYR A 157 0.21 -4.11 -0.50
N LEU A 158 1.40 -3.49 -0.61
CA LEU A 158 2.63 -3.98 0.00
C LEU A 158 2.53 -4.07 1.52
N PHE A 159 1.87 -3.10 2.16
CA PHE A 159 1.65 -3.11 3.60
C PHE A 159 0.77 -4.28 4.07
N ASN A 160 -0.12 -4.77 3.21
CA ASN A 160 -1.01 -5.89 3.49
C ASN A 160 -0.37 -7.26 3.20
N CYS A 161 0.76 -7.29 2.48
CA CYS A 161 1.50 -8.53 2.23
C CYS A 161 2.07 -9.12 3.53
N PHE A 162 2.39 -8.27 4.51
CA PHE A 162 2.98 -8.70 5.77
C PHE A 162 2.16 -8.27 6.97
N ASP A 163 1.90 -9.22 7.87
CA ASP A 163 1.14 -9.02 9.11
C ASP A 163 2.06 -9.14 10.33
N GLU A 164 2.67 -8.00 10.66
CA GLU A 164 3.54 -7.77 11.81
C GLU A 164 2.79 -7.86 13.15
N GLN A 165 1.49 -7.54 13.17
CA GLN A 165 0.72 -7.48 14.42
C GLN A 165 0.66 -8.85 15.08
N LYS A 166 0.54 -9.91 14.28
CA LYS A 166 0.61 -11.28 14.77
C LYS A 166 1.96 -11.60 15.42
N GLN A 167 3.07 -11.12 14.87
CA GLN A 167 4.39 -11.36 15.45
C GLN A 167 4.60 -10.57 16.74
N PHE A 168 4.13 -9.31 16.79
CA PHE A 168 4.14 -8.53 18.03
C PHE A 168 3.31 -9.19 19.13
N SER A 169 2.10 -9.65 18.79
CA SER A 169 1.24 -10.40 19.72
C SER A 169 1.93 -11.66 20.23
N LEU A 170 2.61 -12.40 19.35
CA LEU A 170 3.31 -13.63 19.68
C LEU A 170 4.44 -13.40 20.70
N ILE A 171 5.27 -12.38 20.48
CA ILE A 171 6.36 -12.06 21.41
C ILE A 171 5.83 -11.53 22.73
N ASN A 172 4.81 -10.66 22.70
CA ASN A 172 4.25 -10.13 23.94
C ASN A 172 3.62 -11.24 24.79
N GLN A 173 2.93 -12.20 24.16
CA GLN A 173 2.46 -13.40 24.83
C GLN A 173 3.63 -14.22 25.40
N PHE A 174 4.67 -14.46 24.61
CA PHE A 174 5.86 -15.19 25.07
C PHE A 174 6.52 -14.51 26.28
N ILE A 175 6.71 -13.18 26.23
CA ILE A 175 7.28 -12.41 27.36
C ILE A 175 6.39 -12.55 28.60
N SER A 176 5.07 -12.47 28.45
CA SER A 176 4.13 -12.65 29.55
C SER A 176 4.26 -14.05 30.18
N GLU A 177 4.33 -15.09 29.35
CA GLU A 177 4.56 -16.47 29.80
C GLU A 177 5.91 -16.59 30.53
N GLN A 178 7.00 -16.03 29.98
CA GLN A 178 8.31 -16.05 30.62
C GLN A 178 8.33 -15.31 31.97
N ASN A 179 7.62 -14.19 32.07
CA ASN A 179 7.56 -13.42 33.31
C ASN A 179 6.75 -14.11 34.41
N SER A 180 5.80 -14.99 34.04
CA SER A 180 5.07 -15.83 35.00
C SER A 180 5.93 -16.95 35.60
N LEU A 181 7.00 -17.36 34.92
CA LEU A 181 7.88 -18.44 35.38
C LEU A 181 8.90 -17.94 36.42
N PRO A 182 9.36 -18.82 37.35
CA PRO A 182 10.48 -18.49 38.23
C PRO A 182 11.76 -18.21 37.42
N TYR A 183 12.62 -17.32 37.92
CA TYR A 183 13.80 -16.82 37.20
C TYR A 183 14.66 -17.92 36.55
N LYS A 184 14.87 -19.06 37.24
CA LYS A 184 15.66 -20.20 36.75
C LYS A 184 15.07 -20.91 35.52
N PHE A 185 13.78 -20.74 35.24
CA PHE A 185 13.06 -21.39 34.15
C PHE A 185 12.80 -20.48 32.95
N ARG A 186 13.11 -19.19 33.06
CA ARG A 186 12.90 -18.23 31.98
C ARG A 186 13.88 -18.45 30.82
N PHE A 187 13.41 -18.20 29.61
CA PHE A 187 14.17 -18.17 28.36
C PHE A 187 15.05 -19.42 28.17
N LYS A 188 14.45 -20.62 28.21
CA LYS A 188 15.19 -21.85 27.88
C LYS A 188 15.49 -21.92 26.38
N CYS A 189 16.63 -22.53 26.03
CA CYS A 189 17.11 -22.66 24.65
C CYS A 189 16.00 -23.15 23.69
N GLY A 190 15.31 -24.25 24.04
CA GLY A 190 14.21 -24.78 23.23
C GLY A 190 13.06 -23.78 23.01
N SER A 191 12.63 -23.09 24.07
CA SER A 191 11.54 -22.11 23.99
C SER A 191 11.90 -20.90 23.12
N VAL A 192 13.13 -20.39 23.22
CA VAL A 192 13.61 -19.27 22.40
C VAL A 192 13.80 -19.70 20.95
N ARG A 193 14.36 -20.89 20.70
CA ARG A 193 14.48 -21.45 19.35
C ARG A 193 13.11 -21.59 18.68
N GLN A 194 12.12 -22.10 19.41
CA GLN A 194 10.75 -22.24 18.92
C GLN A 194 10.12 -20.87 18.59
N LEU A 195 10.28 -19.89 19.48
CA LEU A 195 9.82 -18.52 19.24
C LEU A 195 10.40 -17.95 17.94
N ILE A 196 11.72 -18.04 17.77
CA ILE A 196 12.42 -17.48 16.61
C ILE A 196 12.00 -18.20 15.32
N SER A 197 11.91 -19.53 15.35
CA SER A 197 11.43 -20.31 14.20
C SER A 197 10.00 -19.92 13.80
N LEU A 198 9.11 -19.71 14.78
CA LEU A 198 7.73 -19.28 14.53
C LEU A 198 7.65 -17.85 13.99
N LEU A 199 8.51 -16.94 14.47
CA LEU A 199 8.60 -15.59 13.95
C LEU A 199 9.11 -15.57 12.50
N THR A 200 10.12 -16.37 12.20
CA THR A 200 10.66 -16.56 10.85
C THR A 200 9.59 -17.14 9.92
N SER A 201 8.82 -18.14 10.34
CA SER A 201 7.77 -18.71 9.48
C SER A 201 6.67 -17.72 9.12
N LYS A 202 6.39 -16.69 9.95
CA LYS A 202 5.41 -15.65 9.59
C LYS A 202 5.86 -14.76 8.42
N THR A 203 7.14 -14.73 8.06
CA THR A 203 7.62 -14.00 6.88
C THR A 203 7.20 -14.66 5.57
N GLN A 204 6.70 -15.90 5.60
CA GLN A 204 6.08 -16.58 4.45
C GLN A 204 5.02 -15.73 3.75
N SER A 205 4.22 -14.97 4.52
CA SER A 205 3.16 -14.12 3.96
C SER A 205 3.66 -13.05 2.98
N LEU A 206 4.93 -12.61 3.10
CA LEU A 206 5.56 -11.67 2.16
C LEU A 206 5.59 -12.22 0.73
N PHE A 207 5.73 -13.53 0.58
CA PHE A 207 5.81 -14.18 -0.73
C PHE A 207 4.44 -14.63 -1.22
N GLU A 208 3.65 -15.25 -0.35
CA GLU A 208 2.34 -15.79 -0.70
C GLU A 208 1.33 -14.72 -1.15
N LYS A 209 1.46 -13.51 -0.61
CA LYS A 209 0.55 -12.41 -0.93
C LYS A 209 1.11 -11.47 -1.99
N ASN A 210 2.39 -11.58 -2.36
CA ASN A 210 3.03 -10.67 -3.30
C ASN A 210 2.90 -11.14 -4.76
N HIS A 211 2.00 -10.53 -5.52
CA HIS A 211 1.68 -10.78 -6.92
C HIS A 211 2.88 -10.54 -7.85
N ASP A 212 3.74 -9.57 -7.55
CA ASP A 212 4.96 -9.35 -8.33
C ASP A 212 5.91 -10.54 -8.20
N PHE A 213 5.90 -11.23 -7.05
CA PHE A 213 6.66 -12.46 -6.86
C PHE A 213 6.10 -13.60 -7.73
N TYR A 214 4.77 -13.74 -7.83
CA TYR A 214 4.12 -14.69 -8.75
C TYR A 214 4.29 -14.35 -10.24
N SER A 215 4.64 -13.11 -10.58
CA SER A 215 4.93 -12.74 -11.96
C SER A 215 6.22 -13.35 -12.49
N LEU A 216 7.07 -13.88 -11.61
CA LEU A 216 8.33 -14.55 -11.93
C LEU A 216 8.13 -16.05 -12.17
N CYS A 217 8.98 -16.64 -13.01
CA CYS A 217 8.95 -18.08 -13.23
C CYS A 217 9.32 -18.88 -11.96
N THR A 218 8.88 -20.12 -11.85
CA THR A 218 9.14 -20.99 -10.68
C THR A 218 10.62 -21.09 -10.33
N ARG A 219 11.50 -21.15 -11.34
CA ARG A 219 12.95 -21.19 -11.15
C ARG A 219 13.47 -19.90 -10.50
N ASP A 220 13.09 -18.73 -11.02
CA ASP A 220 13.55 -17.45 -10.50
C ASP A 220 13.04 -17.22 -9.06
N ARG A 221 11.79 -17.62 -8.79
CA ARG A 221 11.21 -17.59 -7.43
C ARG A 221 12.02 -18.42 -6.44
N SER A 222 12.36 -19.66 -6.78
CA SER A 222 13.15 -20.54 -5.92
C SER A 222 14.56 -19.99 -5.69
N ILE A 223 15.24 -19.52 -6.75
CA ILE A 223 16.58 -18.91 -6.62
C ILE A 223 16.54 -17.67 -5.72
N LEU A 224 15.55 -16.78 -5.90
CA LEU A 224 15.38 -15.61 -5.05
C LEU A 224 15.19 -16.03 -3.61
N LEU A 225 14.24 -16.93 -3.36
CA LEU A 225 13.88 -17.40 -2.02
C LEU A 225 15.10 -17.96 -1.27
N HIS A 226 15.84 -18.89 -1.86
CA HIS A 226 17.03 -19.46 -1.23
C HIS A 226 18.12 -18.41 -0.92
N ARG A 227 18.23 -17.35 -1.73
CA ARG A 227 19.23 -16.30 -1.53
C ARG A 227 18.83 -15.29 -0.45
N ILE A 228 17.56 -14.87 -0.44
CA ILE A 228 17.14 -13.70 0.33
C ILE A 228 16.49 -14.05 1.67
N MET A 229 16.07 -15.30 1.90
CA MET A 229 15.37 -15.70 3.13
C MET A 229 16.17 -15.46 4.42
N LYS A 230 17.49 -15.69 4.39
CA LYS A 230 18.38 -15.37 5.52
C LYS A 230 18.35 -13.89 5.89
N TYR A 231 18.27 -12.99 4.89
CA TYR A 231 18.20 -11.55 5.13
C TYR A 231 16.83 -11.15 5.66
N ILE A 232 15.75 -11.64 5.05
CA ILE A 232 14.38 -11.38 5.54
C ILE A 232 14.23 -11.80 6.99
N ALA A 233 14.68 -13.02 7.33
CA ALA A 233 14.59 -13.53 8.69
C ALA A 233 15.33 -12.62 9.68
N VAL A 234 16.59 -12.28 9.40
CA VAL A 234 17.42 -11.51 10.34
C VAL A 234 16.98 -10.04 10.44
N ILE A 235 16.62 -9.40 9.34
CA ILE A 235 16.09 -8.01 9.33
C ILE A 235 14.79 -7.96 10.12
N ASN A 236 13.86 -8.86 9.83
CA ASN A 236 12.56 -8.91 10.50
C ASN A 236 12.72 -9.20 12.00
N LEU A 237 13.50 -10.23 12.37
CA LEU A 237 13.75 -10.57 13.76
C LEU A 237 14.40 -9.41 14.51
N SER A 238 15.44 -8.79 13.95
CA SER A 238 16.15 -7.65 14.54
C SER A 238 15.20 -6.50 14.86
N TYR A 239 14.29 -6.18 13.94
CA TYR A 239 13.30 -5.13 14.17
C TYR A 239 12.33 -5.50 15.29
N ILE A 240 11.72 -6.69 15.24
CA ILE A 240 10.68 -7.04 16.20
C ILE A 240 11.25 -7.21 17.60
N VAL A 241 12.44 -7.83 17.76
CA VAL A 241 13.06 -7.99 19.09
C VAL A 241 13.49 -6.65 19.69
N GLN A 242 13.85 -5.68 18.84
CA GLN A 242 14.17 -4.33 19.28
C GLN A 242 12.90 -3.58 19.73
N GLN A 243 11.84 -3.61 18.93
CA GLN A 243 10.57 -2.91 19.22
C GLN A 243 9.81 -3.51 20.42
N THR A 244 9.93 -4.81 20.66
CA THR A 244 9.30 -5.48 21.83
C THR A 244 10.15 -5.42 23.09
N HIS A 245 11.38 -4.88 23.00
CA HIS A 245 12.33 -4.79 24.11
C HIS A 245 12.67 -6.14 24.78
N ILE A 246 12.40 -7.29 24.13
CA ILE A 246 12.81 -8.62 24.64
C ILE A 246 14.34 -8.73 24.75
N ILE A 247 15.08 -7.97 23.94
CA ILE A 247 16.54 -7.87 24.04
C ILE A 247 17.03 -7.24 25.34
N ASN A 248 16.17 -6.64 26.16
CA ASN A 248 16.58 -6.11 27.46
C ASN A 248 16.75 -7.22 28.51
N TYR A 249 16.28 -8.44 28.24
CA TYR A 249 16.48 -9.59 29.13
C TYR A 249 17.85 -10.25 28.89
N PRO A 250 18.79 -10.23 29.86
CA PRO A 250 20.13 -10.79 29.66
C PRO A 250 20.11 -12.28 29.36
N SER A 251 19.19 -13.03 29.99
CA SER A 251 18.99 -14.46 29.74
C SER A 251 18.61 -14.74 28.29
N PHE A 252 17.76 -13.91 27.69
CA PHE A 252 17.39 -14.02 26.27
C PHE A 252 18.59 -13.78 25.36
N ASN A 253 19.37 -12.71 25.59
CA ASN A 253 20.60 -12.44 24.83
C ASN A 253 21.58 -13.61 24.91
N LYS A 254 21.74 -14.21 26.09
CA LYS A 254 22.66 -15.33 26.29
C LYS A 254 22.26 -16.55 25.45
N ILE A 255 20.96 -16.78 25.28
CA ILE A 255 20.49 -17.85 24.39
C ILE A 255 20.73 -17.49 22.93
N LEU A 256 20.52 -16.23 22.50
CA LEU A 256 20.85 -15.81 21.14
C LEU A 256 22.33 -16.04 20.81
N GLU A 257 23.24 -15.67 21.73
CA GLU A 257 24.68 -15.93 21.58
C GLU A 257 25.00 -17.42 21.41
N ASN A 258 24.25 -18.30 22.09
CA ASN A 258 24.43 -19.75 22.00
C ASN A 258 23.83 -20.34 20.72
N LEU A 259 22.79 -19.72 20.16
CA LEU A 259 22.09 -20.20 18.96
C LEU A 259 22.73 -19.71 17.66
N PHE A 260 23.27 -18.49 17.66
CA PHE A 260 23.72 -17.78 16.45
C PHE A 260 25.18 -17.32 16.54
N GLY A 261 25.87 -17.67 17.61
CA GLY A 261 27.24 -17.24 17.87
C GLY A 261 27.32 -15.85 18.53
N LYS A 262 28.29 -15.70 19.42
CA LYS A 262 28.52 -14.47 20.21
C LYS A 262 28.81 -13.26 19.31
N THR A 263 29.72 -13.42 18.36
CA THR A 263 30.17 -12.33 17.48
C THR A 263 29.04 -11.83 16.59
N ALA A 264 28.27 -12.74 15.97
CA ALA A 264 27.14 -12.37 15.12
C ALA A 264 26.02 -11.68 15.92
N THR A 265 25.71 -12.20 17.11
CA THR A 265 24.72 -11.59 18.01
C THR A 265 25.13 -10.17 18.44
N LEU A 266 26.43 -9.96 18.73
CA LEU A 266 26.97 -8.65 19.07
C LEU A 266 26.84 -7.66 17.90
N ILE A 267 27.23 -8.06 16.69
CA ILE A 267 27.12 -7.22 15.49
C ILE A 267 25.66 -6.82 15.24
N ASN A 268 24.74 -7.79 15.29
CA ASN A 268 23.31 -7.51 15.12
C ASN A 268 22.79 -6.54 16.20
N LYS A 269 23.20 -6.73 17.46
CA LYS A 269 22.80 -5.85 18.56
C LYS A 269 23.31 -4.41 18.38
N GLN A 270 24.53 -4.24 17.89
CA GLN A 270 25.06 -2.90 17.55
C GLN A 270 24.23 -2.24 16.44
N ALA A 271 23.76 -3.04 15.48
CA ALA A 271 22.93 -2.59 14.37
C ALA A 271 21.53 -2.09 14.80
N PHE A 272 21.05 -2.43 16.01
CA PHE A 272 19.74 -1.97 16.50
C PHE A 272 19.62 -0.45 16.62
N THR A 273 20.75 0.23 16.85
CA THR A 273 20.80 1.69 16.88
C THR A 273 20.42 2.32 15.54
N LEU A 274 20.68 1.62 14.43
CA LEU A 274 20.38 2.09 13.07
C LEU A 274 18.89 2.03 12.74
N ILE A 275 18.12 1.20 13.44
CA ILE A 275 16.69 0.98 13.18
C ILE A 275 15.77 1.60 14.24
N ASN A 276 16.31 2.30 15.24
CA ASN A 276 15.55 2.84 16.37
C ASN A 276 14.48 3.88 15.98
N GLY A 277 14.59 4.48 14.79
CA GLY A 277 13.61 5.41 14.26
C GLY A 277 12.74 4.86 13.12
N PHE A 278 12.86 3.58 12.78
CA PHE A 278 12.07 3.02 11.69
C PHE A 278 10.65 2.75 12.21
N ASP A 279 9.65 3.25 11.49
CA ASP A 279 8.30 2.74 11.67
C ASP A 279 8.14 1.36 11.02
N VAL A 280 6.98 0.78 11.30
CA VAL A 280 6.55 -0.50 10.76
C VAL A 280 6.36 -0.44 9.23
N GLY A 281 5.90 0.68 8.70
CA GLY A 281 5.70 0.87 7.26
C GLY A 281 7.02 0.73 6.50
N PHE A 282 8.07 1.38 6.99
CA PHE A 282 9.40 1.32 6.43
C PHE A 282 10.00 -0.08 6.56
N LEU A 283 9.78 -0.79 7.67
CA LEU A 283 10.16 -2.21 7.76
C LEU A 283 9.51 -3.04 6.65
N LYS A 284 8.19 -2.89 6.44
CA LYS A 284 7.47 -3.65 5.40
C LYS A 284 8.05 -3.36 4.03
N LEU A 285 8.31 -2.09 3.72
CA LEU A 285 8.91 -1.69 2.45
C LEU A 285 10.33 -2.23 2.28
N ALA A 286 11.15 -2.11 3.32
CA ALA A 286 12.48 -2.71 3.36
C ALA A 286 12.45 -4.21 3.08
N LEU A 287 11.56 -4.97 3.74
CA LEU A 287 11.40 -6.40 3.51
C LEU A 287 10.95 -6.70 2.07
N THR A 288 10.05 -5.89 1.50
CA THR A 288 9.64 -6.06 0.10
C THR A 288 10.76 -5.75 -0.90
N ILE A 289 11.62 -4.76 -0.64
CA ILE A 289 12.83 -4.52 -1.45
C ILE A 289 13.75 -5.74 -1.39
N ILE A 290 13.95 -6.31 -0.20
CA ILE A 290 14.81 -7.49 -0.01
C ILE A 290 14.26 -8.73 -0.71
N CYS A 291 12.93 -8.87 -0.87
CA CYS A 291 12.31 -9.98 -1.61
C CYS A 291 12.80 -10.09 -3.07
N PHE A 292 13.17 -8.96 -3.69
CA PHE A 292 13.64 -8.89 -5.07
C PHE A 292 15.12 -8.51 -5.17
N SER A 293 15.85 -8.65 -4.06
CA SER A 293 17.24 -8.22 -4.00
C SER A 293 18.21 -9.21 -4.64
N THR A 294 19.18 -8.66 -5.36
CA THR A 294 20.32 -9.37 -5.94
C THR A 294 21.60 -9.18 -5.13
N ILE A 295 21.52 -8.81 -3.84
CA ILE A 295 22.69 -8.57 -2.95
C ILE A 295 23.73 -9.71 -3.01
N ASP A 296 23.30 -10.98 -3.15
CA ASP A 296 24.22 -12.12 -3.26
C ASP A 296 24.77 -12.37 -4.70
N TYR A 297 24.23 -11.70 -5.72
CA TYR A 297 24.60 -11.91 -7.13
C TYR A 297 25.99 -11.35 -7.47
N VAL A 298 26.35 -10.20 -6.89
CA VAL A 298 27.65 -9.55 -7.15
C VAL A 298 28.81 -10.23 -6.40
N ILE A 299 28.52 -10.95 -5.30
CA ILE A 299 29.55 -11.53 -4.43
C ILE A 299 29.92 -12.97 -4.85
N TYR A 300 29.02 -13.70 -5.54
CA TYR A 300 29.18 -15.12 -5.85
C TYR A 300 28.92 -15.48 -7.32
N GLU A 301 29.59 -14.78 -8.27
CA GLU A 301 29.66 -15.24 -9.67
C GLU A 301 30.30 -16.64 -9.83
N ASN A 302 30.93 -17.20 -8.80
CA ASN A 302 31.78 -18.39 -8.96
C ASN A 302 31.28 -19.71 -8.34
N ILE A 303 30.12 -19.81 -7.67
CA ILE A 303 29.76 -21.07 -6.95
C ILE A 303 28.32 -21.59 -7.19
N SER A 304 27.45 -20.91 -7.94
CA SER A 304 26.19 -21.53 -8.35
C SER A 304 25.80 -21.12 -9.76
N GLY A 305 25.89 -22.06 -10.72
CA GLY A 305 25.48 -21.92 -12.12
C GLY A 305 23.98 -21.68 -12.33
N ALA A 306 23.28 -21.12 -11.34
CA ALA A 306 21.90 -20.74 -11.40
C ALA A 306 21.80 -19.24 -11.72
N ASN A 307 21.84 -18.93 -13.00
CA ASN A 307 21.49 -17.61 -13.51
C ASN A 307 19.97 -17.44 -13.49
N PHE A 308 19.51 -16.24 -13.11
CA PHE A 308 18.12 -15.84 -13.25
C PHE A 308 17.75 -15.74 -14.73
N ILE A 309 16.55 -16.17 -15.08
CA ILE A 309 16.00 -16.03 -16.43
C ILE A 309 15.53 -14.59 -16.65
N SER A 310 14.85 -14.02 -15.65
CA SER A 310 14.18 -12.71 -15.76
C SER A 310 14.83 -11.63 -14.91
N VAL A 311 16.18 -11.52 -14.91
CA VAL A 311 16.93 -10.51 -14.10
C VAL A 311 16.34 -9.11 -14.26
N LYS A 312 16.08 -8.71 -15.51
CA LYS A 312 15.54 -7.38 -15.82
C LYS A 312 14.22 -7.11 -15.09
N ARG A 313 13.31 -8.09 -15.10
CA ARG A 313 12.01 -7.97 -14.42
C ARG A 313 12.17 -7.85 -12.91
N ILE A 314 13.09 -8.62 -12.32
CA ILE A 314 13.41 -8.56 -10.88
C ILE A 314 13.91 -7.16 -10.52
N MET A 315 14.85 -6.60 -11.30
CA MET A 315 15.37 -5.25 -11.09
C MET A 315 14.30 -4.18 -11.27
N GLU A 316 13.44 -4.28 -12.28
CA GLU A 316 12.32 -3.35 -12.50
C GLU A 316 11.36 -3.31 -11.28
N ILE A 317 11.08 -4.46 -10.67
CA ILE A 317 10.25 -4.53 -9.46
C ILE A 317 10.99 -3.94 -8.26
N GLN A 318 12.28 -4.28 -8.10
CA GLN A 318 13.09 -3.78 -7.00
C GLN A 318 13.22 -2.24 -7.05
N ASP A 319 13.50 -1.68 -8.22
CA ASP A 319 13.63 -0.24 -8.44
C ASP A 319 12.33 0.50 -8.13
N LEU A 320 11.18 -0.07 -8.56
CA LEU A 320 9.87 0.47 -8.21
C LEU A 320 9.67 0.53 -6.69
N TYR A 321 10.01 -0.54 -5.97
CA TYR A 321 9.84 -0.57 -4.52
C TYR A 321 10.81 0.38 -3.81
N ILE A 322 12.05 0.54 -4.31
CA ILE A 322 13.00 1.53 -3.79
C ILE A 322 12.46 2.94 -3.99
N GLU A 323 11.94 3.26 -5.18
CA GLU A 323 11.37 4.58 -5.46
C GLU A 323 10.16 4.87 -4.56
N LEU A 324 9.24 3.91 -4.41
CA LEU A 324 8.10 4.02 -3.51
C LEU A 324 8.53 4.20 -2.05
N THR A 325 9.57 3.51 -1.63
CA THR A 325 10.13 3.62 -0.27
C THR A 325 10.73 4.99 -0.03
N TRP A 326 11.50 5.51 -0.98
CA TRP A 326 12.03 6.87 -0.90
C TRP A 326 10.91 7.90 -0.77
N ARG A 327 9.91 7.82 -1.65
CA ARG A 327 8.73 8.70 -1.62
C ARG A 327 7.97 8.59 -0.30
N TYR A 328 7.77 7.37 0.21
CA TYR A 328 7.17 7.14 1.54
C TYR A 328 7.96 7.83 2.65
N LEU A 329 9.28 7.69 2.67
CA LEU A 329 10.13 8.30 3.70
C LEU A 329 10.11 9.83 3.64
N VAL A 330 10.15 10.42 2.45
CA VAL A 330 10.06 11.89 2.30
C VAL A 330 8.69 12.39 2.76
N TYR A 331 7.62 11.66 2.44
CA TYR A 331 6.27 11.96 2.90
C TYR A 331 6.14 11.90 4.43
N GLU A 332 6.65 10.85 5.07
CA GLU A 332 6.44 10.60 6.50
C GLU A 332 7.43 11.39 7.40
N TYR A 333 8.70 11.51 6.99
CA TYR A 333 9.78 11.95 7.89
C TYR A 333 10.40 13.31 7.58
N SER A 334 9.98 14.02 6.53
CA SER A 334 10.73 15.13 5.90
C SER A 334 12.01 14.67 5.22
N GLU A 335 12.45 15.40 4.19
CA GLU A 335 13.58 15.01 3.34
C GLU A 335 14.88 14.72 4.11
N GLN A 336 15.24 15.56 5.10
CA GLN A 336 16.46 15.37 5.87
C GLN A 336 16.45 14.09 6.70
N LYS A 337 15.33 13.78 7.37
CA LYS A 337 15.24 12.53 8.12
C LYS A 337 15.06 11.34 7.17
N ALA A 338 14.40 11.51 6.02
CA ALA A 338 14.31 10.47 5.00
C ALA A 338 15.70 10.01 4.53
N ILE A 339 16.62 10.95 4.27
CA ILE A 339 18.03 10.65 3.98
C ILE A 339 18.68 9.86 5.12
N VAL A 340 18.47 10.28 6.37
CA VAL A 340 19.03 9.59 7.55
C VAL A 340 18.46 8.18 7.71
N HIS A 341 17.15 7.99 7.52
CA HIS A 341 16.49 6.68 7.58
C HIS A 341 16.98 5.76 6.47
N PHE A 342 17.05 6.25 5.24
CA PHE A 342 17.53 5.47 4.11
C PHE A 342 19.01 5.11 4.25
N SER A 343 19.86 6.06 4.64
CA SER A 343 21.29 5.81 4.92
C SER A 343 21.48 4.81 6.05
N SER A 344 20.71 4.95 7.13
CA SER A 344 20.71 3.99 8.25
C SER A 344 20.26 2.60 7.81
N PHE A 345 19.29 2.51 6.88
CA PHE A 345 18.82 1.24 6.34
C PHE A 345 19.91 0.53 5.53
N ILE A 346 20.62 1.26 4.67
CA ILE A 346 21.76 0.69 3.92
C ILE A 346 22.85 0.20 4.87
N ARG A 347 23.24 1.01 5.87
CA ARG A 347 24.22 0.60 6.89
C ARG A 347 23.75 -0.63 7.68
N PHE A 348 22.45 -0.68 7.98
CA PHE A 348 21.84 -1.80 8.67
C PHE A 348 21.92 -3.09 7.83
N ILE A 349 21.63 -3.02 6.52
CA ILE A 349 21.81 -4.17 5.61
C ILE A 349 23.25 -4.67 5.64
N PHE A 350 24.26 -3.80 5.59
CA PHE A 350 25.67 -4.22 5.66
C PHE A 350 26.02 -4.87 7.00
N ALA A 351 25.55 -4.32 8.11
CA ALA A 351 25.76 -4.92 9.43
C ALA A 351 25.11 -6.31 9.52
N VAL A 352 23.88 -6.44 9.03
CA VAL A 352 23.16 -7.72 8.95
C VAL A 352 23.87 -8.72 8.04
N HIS A 353 24.39 -8.29 6.89
CA HIS A 353 25.17 -9.13 5.99
C HIS A 353 26.39 -9.74 6.70
N ASN A 354 27.16 -8.92 7.41
CA ASN A 354 28.31 -9.39 8.20
C ASN A 354 27.90 -10.38 9.29
N ALA A 355 26.77 -10.15 9.96
CA ALA A 355 26.25 -11.10 10.93
C ALA A 355 25.80 -12.41 10.26
N ILE A 356 25.17 -12.35 9.10
CA ILE A 356 24.71 -13.53 8.35
C ILE A 356 25.88 -14.42 7.94
N ILE A 357 26.98 -13.85 7.43
CA ILE A 357 28.18 -14.62 7.07
C ILE A 357 28.67 -15.46 8.26
N LEU A 358 28.62 -14.91 9.46
CA LEU A 358 29.02 -15.63 10.68
C LEU A 358 27.98 -16.68 11.09
N MET A 359 26.69 -16.35 11.03
CA MET A 359 25.59 -17.25 11.40
C MET A 359 25.43 -18.44 10.44
N GLN A 360 25.90 -18.34 9.20
CA GLN A 360 25.84 -19.45 8.23
C GLN A 360 26.63 -20.68 8.68
N ASN A 361 27.58 -20.54 9.61
CA ASN A 361 28.31 -21.66 10.20
C ASN A 361 27.51 -22.39 11.30
N GLU A 362 26.40 -21.80 11.77
CA GLU A 362 25.58 -22.36 12.84
C GLU A 362 24.44 -23.22 12.26
N GLU A 363 24.45 -24.52 12.54
CA GLU A 363 23.46 -25.49 12.00
C GLU A 363 22.01 -25.13 12.38
N VAL A 364 21.81 -24.52 13.55
CA VAL A 364 20.48 -24.08 13.99
C VAL A 364 19.91 -22.99 13.08
N PHE A 365 20.78 -22.10 12.59
CA PHE A 365 20.37 -21.03 11.69
C PHE A 365 20.02 -21.58 10.31
N THR A 366 20.91 -22.38 9.71
CA THR A 366 20.69 -22.95 8.37
C THR A 366 19.44 -23.83 8.34
N SER A 367 19.29 -24.76 9.28
CA SER A 367 18.12 -25.63 9.38
C SER A 367 16.79 -24.87 9.54
N MET A 368 16.79 -23.76 10.27
CA MET A 368 15.60 -22.91 10.43
C MET A 368 15.23 -22.20 9.12
N ILE A 369 16.24 -21.70 8.40
CA ILE A 369 16.03 -21.03 7.10
C ILE A 369 15.53 -22.03 6.06
N ASP A 370 16.18 -23.19 5.94
CA ASP A 370 15.81 -24.25 4.99
C ASP A 370 14.38 -24.75 5.25
N SER A 371 14.03 -24.99 6.51
CA SER A 371 12.65 -25.38 6.88
C SER A 371 11.61 -24.33 6.47
N THR A 372 11.95 -23.04 6.58
CA THR A 372 11.05 -21.96 6.17
C THR A 372 10.94 -21.89 4.64
N ILE A 373 12.05 -22.06 3.92
CA ILE A 373 12.06 -22.12 2.45
C ILE A 373 11.18 -23.26 1.96
N GLU A 374 11.36 -24.47 2.49
CA GLU A 374 10.53 -25.63 2.11
C GLU A 374 9.03 -25.40 2.35
N GLN A 375 8.67 -24.74 3.45
CA GLN A 375 7.28 -24.39 3.74
C GLN A 375 6.72 -23.44 2.68
N ILE A 376 7.48 -22.41 2.31
CA ILE A 376 7.09 -21.44 1.29
C ILE A 376 6.97 -22.14 -0.07
N GLU A 377 7.96 -22.92 -0.50
CA GLU A 377 7.93 -23.61 -1.79
C GLU A 377 6.73 -24.56 -1.94
N LYS A 378 6.32 -25.25 -0.85
CA LYS A 378 5.12 -26.10 -0.85
C LYS A 378 3.82 -25.34 -1.09
N THR A 379 3.77 -24.06 -0.70
CA THR A 379 2.58 -23.21 -0.90
C THR A 379 2.56 -22.49 -2.24
N LEU A 380 3.72 -22.38 -2.90
CA LEU A 380 3.81 -21.72 -4.19
C LEU A 380 3.28 -22.65 -5.31
N PRO A 381 2.40 -22.15 -6.18
CA PRO A 381 1.91 -22.91 -7.32
C PRO A 381 3.06 -23.15 -8.29
N ILE A 382 3.17 -24.38 -8.78
CA ILE A 382 4.07 -24.74 -9.87
C ILE A 382 3.48 -24.12 -11.15
N CYS A 383 4.20 -23.18 -11.77
CA CYS A 383 3.84 -22.77 -13.13
C CYS A 383 4.02 -23.98 -14.06
N ILE A 384 2.94 -24.41 -14.71
CA ILE A 384 2.93 -25.46 -15.73
C ILE A 384 3.61 -24.95 -16.99
#